data_AF-A0A974BTQ1-F1
#
_entry.id   AF-A0A974BTQ1-F1
#
_cell.length_a   1.000
_cell.length_b   1.000
_cell.length_c   1.000
_cell.angle_alpha   90.00
_cell.angle_beta   90.00
_cell.angle_gamma   90.00
#
_symmetry.space_group_name_H-M   'P 1'
#
loop_
_entity.id
_entity.type
_entity.pdbx_description
1 polymer ?
#
loop_
_entity_poly.entity_id
_entity_poly.type
_entity_poly.pdbx_seq_one_letter_code
_entity_poly.pdbx_strand_id
1 'polypeptide(L)'
;MSSQQNNANRNMSEEKERQRNRTIDKEAQRANLVKSGNRFITKFISAISDDQHLPKEQKDKYIQRLLHAIFFIGYVNDPSVSPMEFLSNINNLWEVIKKKYPEPCEKYLTHLPRQTPYSILLEYMGRNMPSNDTELMKKLVTFNTSLLQLGHENQEALMANDFSFAASVIACSKYDDKKTSISTYGASLSCKGKDLRKLMIAISTLHVWHKAISYVVCCGNRGDRIEFYNHFYCNAFNVAYNINAQKYMYIPVSPCKLCHKMYKNVTFCPGFDNKNASWAYGNCGETESFSKLLLRLEDSKNYHLFTVINSKEKSLNGLDIEDTFNKEHKKPMTDYVNNILKQRKFNFDPKDWQLFSPV
;
A
#
# COMPACT_ATOMS: atom_id res chain seq x y z
N MET A 1 46.61 4.63 31.04
CA MET A 1 45.61 5.70 30.78
C MET A 1 45.55 6.14 29.30
N SER A 2 46.64 6.16 28.53
CA SER A 2 46.59 6.60 27.11
C SER A 2 45.86 5.65 26.14
N SER A 3 45.82 4.34 26.41
CA SER A 3 45.12 3.36 25.57
C SER A 3 43.58 3.47 25.65
N GLN A 4 43.05 3.82 26.82
CA GLN A 4 41.61 4.00 27.04
C GLN A 4 41.08 5.30 26.40
N GLN A 5 41.86 6.38 26.44
CA GLN A 5 41.56 7.63 25.72
C GLN A 5 41.59 7.46 24.19
N ASN A 6 42.56 6.71 23.66
CA ASN A 6 42.64 6.44 22.22
C ASN A 6 41.48 5.57 21.71
N ASN A 7 41.03 4.58 22.49
CA ASN A 7 39.86 3.76 22.15
C ASN A 7 38.54 4.55 22.21
N ALA A 8 38.38 5.45 23.19
CA ALA A 8 37.20 6.30 23.30
C ALA A 8 37.07 7.30 22.13
N ASN A 9 38.20 7.90 21.70
CA ASN A 9 38.22 8.82 20.57
C ASN A 9 37.93 8.11 19.24
N ARG A 10 38.43 6.88 19.06
CA ARG A 10 38.13 6.06 17.88
C ARG A 10 36.66 5.66 17.82
N ASN A 11 36.08 5.18 18.92
CA ASN A 11 34.66 4.83 18.98
C ASN A 11 33.74 6.04 18.72
N MET A 12 34.12 7.23 19.20
CA MET A 12 33.36 8.46 18.95
C MET A 12 33.44 8.89 17.47
N SER A 13 34.60 8.71 16.82
CA SER A 13 34.77 8.99 15.39
C SER A 13 33.94 8.03 14.53
N GLU A 14 33.97 6.74 14.85
CA GLU A 14 33.21 5.70 14.13
C GLU A 14 31.69 5.91 14.28
N GLU A 15 31.21 6.34 15.45
CA GLU A 15 29.78 6.64 15.64
C GLU A 15 29.34 7.91 14.88
N LYS A 16 30.19 8.95 14.85
CA LYS A 16 29.94 10.16 14.04
C LYS A 16 29.86 9.84 12.56
N GLU A 17 30.74 8.97 12.06
CA GLU A 17 30.74 8.52 10.66
C GLU A 17 29.49 7.70 10.33
N ARG A 18 29.09 6.76 11.21
CA ARG A 18 27.83 6.01 11.07
C ARG A 18 26.62 6.93 11.05
N GLN A 19 26.59 7.94 11.92
CA GLN A 19 25.50 8.92 11.96
C GLN A 19 25.44 9.76 10.69
N ARG A 20 26.60 10.21 10.18
CA ARG A 20 26.70 10.91 8.90
C ARG A 20 26.19 10.07 7.74
N ASN A 21 26.61 8.81 7.66
CA ASN A 21 26.18 7.90 6.60
C ASN A 21 24.67 7.63 6.63
N ARG A 22 24.07 7.50 7.83
CA ARG A 22 22.61 7.39 7.99
C ARG A 22 21.87 8.64 7.50
N THR A 23 22.40 9.84 7.76
CA THR A 23 21.79 11.09 7.29
C THR A 23 21.85 11.19 5.77
N ILE A 24 22.97 10.82 5.15
CA ILE A 24 23.12 10.81 3.69
C ILE A 24 22.13 9.85 3.03
N ASP A 25 21.99 8.62 3.56
CA ASP A 25 21.03 7.63 3.05
C ASP A 25 19.58 8.12 3.20
N LYS A 26 19.24 8.72 4.35
CA LYS A 26 17.92 9.32 4.58
C LYS A 26 17.59 10.43 3.57
N GLU A 27 18.53 11.31 3.27
CA GLU A 27 18.31 12.38 2.29
C GLU A 27 18.22 11.84 0.86
N ALA A 28 18.99 10.82 0.51
CA ALA A 28 18.87 10.14 -0.78
C ALA A 28 17.49 9.46 -0.94
N GLN A 29 17.00 8.79 0.11
CA GLN A 29 15.67 8.20 0.13
C GLN A 29 14.57 9.25 0.01
N ARG A 30 14.74 10.40 0.68
CA ARG A 30 13.85 11.55 0.56
C ARG A 30 13.80 12.14 -0.84
N ALA A 31 14.96 12.34 -1.48
CA ALA A 31 15.03 12.81 -2.85
C ALA A 31 14.33 11.84 -3.82
N ASN A 32 14.51 10.52 -3.62
CA ASN A 32 13.80 9.50 -4.40
C ASN A 32 12.29 9.51 -4.15
N LEU A 33 11.85 9.79 -2.92
CA LEU A 33 10.43 9.97 -2.60
C LEU A 33 9.85 11.15 -3.38
N VAL A 34 10.51 12.31 -3.36
CA VAL A 34 10.10 13.52 -4.10
C VAL A 34 9.94 13.22 -5.59
N LYS A 35 11.00 12.67 -6.22
CA LYS A 35 10.98 12.29 -7.64
C LYS A 35 9.87 11.28 -7.95
N SER A 36 9.72 10.25 -7.11
CA SER A 36 8.68 9.24 -7.27
C SER A 36 7.29 9.85 -7.17
N GLY A 37 7.05 10.77 -6.25
CA GLY A 37 5.76 11.44 -6.07
C GLY A 37 5.43 12.36 -7.22
N ASN A 38 6.38 13.20 -7.64
CA ASN A 38 6.22 14.09 -8.79
C ASN A 38 5.79 13.32 -10.05
N ARG A 39 6.53 12.26 -10.40
CA ARG A 39 6.25 11.45 -11.58
C ARG A 39 4.91 10.76 -11.50
N PHE A 40 4.57 10.20 -10.33
CA PHE A 40 3.32 9.50 -10.13
C PHE A 40 2.12 10.45 -10.25
N ILE A 41 2.17 11.62 -9.61
CA ILE A 41 1.13 12.66 -9.71
C ILE A 41 0.95 13.07 -11.19
N THR A 42 2.05 13.38 -11.87
CA THR A 42 2.02 13.88 -13.25
C THR A 42 1.40 12.87 -14.21
N LYS A 43 1.88 11.62 -14.19
CA LYS A 43 1.37 10.58 -15.09
C LYS A 43 -0.02 10.12 -14.71
N PHE A 44 -0.39 10.12 -13.42
CA PHE A 44 -1.75 9.80 -13.01
C PHE A 44 -2.74 10.87 -13.47
N ILE A 45 -2.44 12.15 -13.25
CA ILE A 45 -3.31 13.26 -13.69
C ILE A 45 -3.46 13.23 -15.21
N SER A 46 -2.40 12.98 -15.98
CA SER A 46 -2.50 12.79 -17.43
C SER A 46 -3.44 11.63 -17.77
N ALA A 47 -3.15 10.43 -17.23
CA ALA A 47 -3.90 9.22 -17.54
C ALA A 47 -5.40 9.33 -17.23
N ILE A 48 -5.77 9.99 -16.12
CA ILE A 48 -7.17 10.18 -15.75
C ILE A 48 -7.86 11.32 -16.51
N SER A 49 -7.10 12.36 -16.90
CA SER A 49 -7.64 13.45 -17.71
C SER A 49 -8.00 12.94 -19.11
N ASP A 50 -7.15 12.09 -19.69
CA ASP A 50 -7.31 11.51 -21.03
C ASP A 50 -8.46 10.48 -21.11
N ASP A 51 -8.94 9.99 -19.96
CA ASP A 51 -9.98 8.96 -19.90
C ASP A 51 -11.38 9.51 -20.22
N GLN A 52 -11.85 9.33 -21.45
CA GLN A 52 -13.13 9.88 -21.91
C GLN A 52 -14.35 9.17 -21.29
N HIS A 53 -14.17 8.02 -20.65
CA HIS A 53 -15.27 7.21 -20.12
C HIS A 53 -15.57 7.48 -18.64
N LEU A 54 -14.71 8.24 -17.95
CA LEU A 54 -14.88 8.57 -16.54
C LEU A 54 -15.54 9.95 -16.38
N PRO A 55 -16.69 10.08 -15.69
CA PRO A 55 -17.27 11.38 -15.41
C PRO A 55 -16.30 12.28 -14.62
N LYS A 56 -16.35 13.58 -14.88
CA LYS A 56 -15.45 14.58 -14.26
C LYS A 56 -15.41 14.48 -12.73
N GLU A 57 -16.56 14.32 -12.09
CA GLU A 57 -16.65 14.19 -10.62
C GLU A 57 -15.87 12.97 -10.12
N GLN A 58 -15.97 11.83 -10.81
CA GLN A 58 -15.22 10.63 -10.45
C GLN A 58 -13.71 10.81 -10.70
N LYS A 59 -13.33 11.50 -11.79
CA LYS A 59 -11.92 11.87 -12.03
C LYS A 59 -11.37 12.69 -10.87
N ASP A 60 -12.11 13.70 -10.44
CA ASP A 60 -11.73 14.59 -9.35
C ASP A 60 -11.62 13.82 -8.02
N LYS A 61 -12.52 12.86 -7.74
CA LYS A 61 -12.43 11.99 -6.55
C LYS A 61 -11.16 11.14 -6.51
N TYR A 62 -10.76 10.54 -7.63
CA TYR A 62 -9.51 9.77 -7.71
C TYR A 62 -8.27 10.65 -7.56
N ILE A 63 -8.24 11.82 -8.20
CA ILE A 63 -7.12 12.77 -8.07
C ILE A 63 -6.97 13.22 -6.62
N GLN A 64 -8.08 13.59 -5.97
CA GLN A 64 -8.05 14.03 -4.57
C GLN A 64 -7.52 12.94 -3.62
N ARG A 65 -8.00 11.69 -3.77
CA ARG A 65 -7.51 10.55 -2.98
C ARG A 65 -6.02 10.32 -3.19
N LEU A 66 -5.56 10.39 -4.45
CA LEU A 66 -4.16 10.19 -4.77
C LEU A 66 -3.27 11.28 -4.16
N LEU A 67 -3.63 12.55 -4.36
CA LEU A 67 -2.88 13.68 -3.84
C LEU A 67 -2.78 13.61 -2.32
N HIS A 68 -3.91 13.35 -1.64
CA HIS A 68 -3.94 13.19 -0.19
C HIS A 68 -3.01 12.07 0.28
N ALA A 69 -3.06 10.89 -0.36
CA ALA A 69 -2.21 9.76 0.01
C ALA A 69 -0.72 10.06 -0.18
N ILE A 70 -0.33 10.71 -1.30
CA ILE A 70 1.07 11.08 -1.55
C ILE A 70 1.55 12.14 -0.57
N PHE A 71 0.74 13.18 -0.32
CA PHE A 71 1.08 14.26 0.61
C PHE A 71 1.16 13.78 2.05
N PHE A 72 0.23 12.92 2.48
CA PHE A 72 0.28 12.28 3.79
C PHE A 72 1.58 11.48 3.94
N ILE A 73 1.87 10.57 2.99
CA ILE A 73 3.08 9.73 3.03
C ILE A 73 4.35 10.60 3.04
N GLY A 74 4.39 11.65 2.22
CA GLY A 74 5.49 12.62 2.22
C GLY A 74 5.69 13.29 3.57
N TYR A 75 4.60 13.73 4.19
CA TYR A 75 4.62 14.41 5.47
C TYR A 75 5.06 13.50 6.63
N VAL A 76 4.54 12.27 6.69
CA VAL A 76 4.90 11.32 7.76
C VAL A 76 6.24 10.60 7.51
N ASN A 77 6.93 10.91 6.41
CA ASN A 77 8.25 10.37 6.10
C ASN A 77 9.34 10.93 7.03
N ASP A 78 10.49 10.24 7.09
CA ASP A 78 11.70 10.71 7.76
C ASP A 78 12.89 10.76 6.80
N PRO A 79 13.34 11.96 6.38
CA PRO A 79 12.83 13.29 6.71
C PRO A 79 11.53 13.62 5.93
N SER A 80 10.73 14.55 6.47
CA SER A 80 9.45 14.96 5.89
C SER A 80 9.61 15.65 4.53
N VAL A 81 8.59 15.50 3.69
CA VAL A 81 8.45 16.15 2.38
C VAL A 81 7.13 16.92 2.34
N SER A 82 7.20 18.21 2.00
CA SER A 82 6.00 19.04 1.86
C SER A 82 5.32 18.83 0.50
N PRO A 83 4.00 19.08 0.38
CA PRO A 83 3.29 18.96 -0.90
C PRO A 83 3.91 19.75 -2.05
N MET A 84 4.41 20.96 -1.76
CA MET A 84 5.03 21.84 -2.76
C MET A 84 6.27 21.22 -3.41
N GLU A 85 7.04 20.45 -2.65
CA GLU A 85 8.27 19.80 -3.15
C GLU A 85 7.97 18.70 -4.18
N PHE A 86 6.84 18.02 -4.08
CA PHE A 86 6.42 17.07 -5.12
C PHE A 86 6.06 17.75 -6.44
N LEU A 87 5.80 19.06 -6.44
CA LEU A 87 5.27 19.80 -7.59
C LEU A 87 6.22 20.90 -8.08
N SER A 88 7.40 21.05 -7.46
CA SER A 88 8.34 22.13 -7.74
C SER A 88 8.84 22.19 -9.18
N ASN A 89 8.84 21.05 -9.87
CA ASN A 89 9.38 20.92 -11.22
C ASN A 89 8.42 21.43 -12.31
N ILE A 90 7.18 21.80 -11.96
CA ILE A 90 6.18 22.27 -12.92
C ILE A 90 5.68 23.64 -12.48
N ASN A 91 6.02 24.68 -13.26
CA ASN A 91 5.65 26.07 -12.99
C ASN A 91 4.15 26.19 -12.70
N ASN A 92 3.82 26.80 -11.56
CA ASN A 92 2.45 27.07 -11.08
C ASN A 92 1.56 25.83 -10.82
N LEU A 93 2.07 24.59 -10.91
CA LEU A 93 1.24 23.40 -10.69
C LEU A 93 0.70 23.34 -9.26
N TRP A 94 1.50 23.74 -8.27
CA TRP A 94 1.04 23.82 -6.88
C TRP A 94 -0.16 24.75 -6.73
N GLU A 95 -0.12 25.95 -7.29
CA GLU A 95 -1.23 26.92 -7.20
C GLU A 95 -2.48 26.41 -7.92
N VAL A 96 -2.31 25.75 -9.07
CA VAL A 96 -3.41 25.10 -9.79
C VAL A 96 -4.03 23.97 -8.97
N ILE A 97 -3.21 23.09 -8.39
CA ILE A 97 -3.68 21.97 -7.56
C ILE A 97 -4.35 22.50 -6.30
N LYS A 98 -3.76 23.47 -5.60
CA LYS A 98 -4.32 24.06 -4.39
C LYS A 98 -5.67 24.74 -4.65
N LYS A 99 -5.81 25.44 -5.78
CA LYS A 99 -7.08 26.06 -6.19
C LYS A 99 -8.14 25.03 -6.57
N LYS A 100 -7.76 23.98 -7.30
CA LYS A 100 -8.71 22.99 -7.82
C LYS A 100 -9.07 21.90 -6.80
N TYR A 101 -8.12 21.52 -5.97
CA TYR A 101 -8.19 20.44 -4.99
C TYR A 101 -7.65 20.94 -3.64
N PRO A 102 -8.34 21.88 -2.96
CA PRO A 102 -7.88 22.42 -1.69
C PRO A 102 -7.84 21.36 -0.59
N GLU A 103 -8.81 20.43 -0.56
CA GLU A 103 -8.91 19.48 0.55
C GLU A 103 -7.69 18.55 0.71
N PRO A 104 -7.14 17.90 -0.34
CA PRO A 104 -5.88 17.16 -0.21
C PRO A 104 -4.73 18.01 0.33
N CYS A 105 -4.66 19.29 -0.03
CA CYS A 105 -3.61 20.22 0.39
C CYS A 105 -3.74 20.67 1.86
N GLU A 106 -4.87 20.45 2.49
CA GLU A 106 -5.12 20.83 3.89
C GLU A 106 -5.23 19.58 4.78
N LYS A 107 -6.03 18.60 4.35
CA LYS A 107 -6.36 17.39 5.11
C LYS A 107 -5.24 16.35 5.16
N TYR A 108 -4.15 16.51 4.40
CA TYR A 108 -2.99 15.62 4.53
C TYR A 108 -2.28 15.71 5.88
N LEU A 109 -2.59 16.74 6.69
CA LEU A 109 -2.05 16.95 8.04
C LEU A 109 -2.96 16.43 9.16
N THR A 110 -4.22 16.10 8.83
CA THR A 110 -5.26 15.79 9.83
C THR A 110 -6.02 14.50 9.55
N HIS A 111 -6.12 14.10 8.29
CA HIS A 111 -6.84 12.91 7.87
C HIS A 111 -5.89 11.81 7.41
N LEU A 112 -6.21 10.57 7.76
CA LEU A 112 -5.48 9.38 7.32
C LEU A 112 -5.93 8.95 5.93
N PRO A 113 -5.02 8.45 5.07
CA PRO A 113 -5.40 7.90 3.78
C PRO A 113 -6.04 6.52 3.98
N ARG A 114 -7.02 6.20 3.13
CA ARG A 114 -7.63 4.86 3.12
C ARG A 114 -6.80 3.83 2.35
N GLN A 115 -5.92 4.29 1.47
CA GLN A 115 -5.22 3.44 0.50
C GLN A 115 -3.87 4.03 0.17
N THR A 116 -2.97 3.19 -0.33
CA THR A 116 -1.71 3.65 -0.93
C THR A 116 -1.96 4.27 -2.30
N PRO A 117 -1.05 5.12 -2.81
CA PRO A 117 -1.14 5.66 -4.16
C PRO A 117 -1.32 4.60 -5.25
N TYR A 118 -0.64 3.46 -5.14
CA TYR A 118 -0.76 2.37 -6.11
C TYR A 118 -2.08 1.62 -5.99
N SER A 119 -2.62 1.43 -4.78
CA SER A 119 -3.95 0.87 -4.57
C SER A 119 -5.04 1.73 -5.24
N ILE A 120 -4.90 3.06 -5.19
CA ILE A 120 -5.80 4.02 -5.86
C ILE A 120 -5.67 3.89 -7.40
N LEU A 121 -4.45 3.79 -7.91
CA LEU A 121 -4.19 3.52 -9.33
C LEU A 121 -4.84 2.23 -9.81
N LEU A 122 -4.71 1.16 -9.02
CA LEU A 122 -5.24 -0.15 -9.36
C LEU A 122 -6.78 -0.15 -9.36
N GLU A 123 -7.41 0.54 -8.42
CA GLU A 123 -8.86 0.74 -8.40
C GLU A 123 -9.32 1.52 -9.62
N TYR A 124 -8.64 2.63 -9.94
CA TYR A 124 -8.91 3.42 -11.14
C TYR A 124 -8.79 2.56 -12.41
N MET A 125 -7.66 1.88 -12.64
CA MET A 125 -7.45 1.13 -13.88
C MET A 125 -8.32 -0.12 -13.99
N GLY A 126 -8.71 -0.74 -12.87
CA GLY A 126 -9.51 -1.96 -12.82
C GLY A 126 -11.03 -1.75 -12.80
N ARG A 127 -11.53 -0.51 -12.72
CA ARG A 127 -12.94 -0.19 -12.41
C ARG A 127 -14.01 -0.79 -13.33
N ASN A 128 -13.68 -1.14 -14.57
CA ASN A 128 -14.59 -1.73 -15.56
C ASN A 128 -14.02 -3.02 -16.17
N MET A 129 -13.13 -3.71 -15.47
CA MET A 129 -12.49 -4.93 -15.97
C MET A 129 -13.00 -6.17 -15.24
N PRO A 130 -14.09 -6.80 -15.70
CA PRO A 130 -14.45 -8.12 -15.23
C PRO A 130 -13.40 -9.12 -15.74
N SER A 131 -12.49 -9.53 -14.85
CA SER A 131 -11.63 -10.71 -15.02
C SER A 131 -10.68 -10.70 -16.23
N ASN A 132 -10.30 -9.52 -16.75
CA ASN A 132 -9.29 -9.38 -17.80
C ASN A 132 -7.95 -8.90 -17.22
N ASP A 133 -7.30 -9.78 -16.47
CA ASP A 133 -5.98 -9.51 -15.86
C ASP A 133 -4.97 -9.05 -16.93
N THR A 134 -5.01 -9.64 -18.12
CA THR A 134 -4.08 -9.30 -19.22
C THR A 134 -4.19 -7.83 -19.65
N GLU A 135 -5.40 -7.31 -19.82
CA GLU A 135 -5.58 -5.90 -20.20
C GLU A 135 -5.17 -4.95 -19.08
N LEU A 136 -5.55 -5.26 -17.83
CA LEU A 136 -5.13 -4.47 -16.68
C LEU A 136 -3.60 -4.41 -16.57
N MET A 137 -2.93 -5.57 -16.66
CA MET A 137 -1.47 -5.64 -16.62
C MET A 137 -0.84 -4.84 -17.76
N LYS A 138 -1.39 -4.87 -18.98
CA LYS A 138 -0.92 -4.02 -20.09
C LYS A 138 -1.03 -2.53 -19.75
N LYS A 139 -2.18 -2.07 -19.24
CA LYS A 139 -2.35 -0.65 -18.84
C LYS A 139 -1.36 -0.24 -17.75
N LEU A 140 -1.12 -1.12 -16.77
CA LEU A 140 -0.16 -0.87 -15.71
C LEU A 140 1.30 -0.90 -16.20
N VAL A 141 1.65 -1.77 -17.17
CA VAL A 141 2.98 -1.74 -17.82
C VAL A 141 3.19 -0.40 -18.51
N THR A 142 2.21 0.05 -19.29
CA THR A 142 2.26 1.36 -19.97
C THR A 142 2.45 2.48 -18.96
N PHE A 143 1.65 2.48 -17.88
CA PHE A 143 1.76 3.48 -16.82
C PHE A 143 3.14 3.49 -16.16
N ASN A 144 3.61 2.34 -15.64
CA ASN A 144 4.90 2.25 -14.97
C ASN A 144 6.06 2.62 -15.93
N THR A 145 5.97 2.26 -17.20
CA THR A 145 6.98 2.64 -18.22
C THR A 145 7.00 4.15 -18.44
N SER A 146 5.83 4.80 -18.45
CA SER A 146 5.75 6.27 -18.54
C SER A 146 6.39 6.99 -17.35
N LEU A 147 6.40 6.39 -16.15
CA LEU A 147 7.10 6.94 -14.98
C LEU A 147 8.61 6.96 -15.18
N LEU A 148 9.18 5.97 -15.86
CA LEU A 148 10.61 5.92 -16.17
C LEU A 148 10.96 6.93 -17.28
N GLN A 149 10.16 6.97 -18.34
CA GLN A 149 10.34 7.90 -19.47
C GLN A 149 10.38 9.35 -18.98
N LEU A 150 9.45 9.74 -18.11
CA LEU A 150 9.44 11.08 -17.52
C LEU A 150 10.73 11.39 -16.72
N GLY A 151 11.34 10.37 -16.12
CA GLY A 151 12.64 10.52 -15.48
C GLY A 151 13.78 10.82 -16.44
N HIS A 152 13.79 10.14 -17.58
CA HIS A 152 14.77 10.41 -18.64
C HIS A 152 14.58 11.80 -19.23
N GLU A 153 13.33 12.20 -19.49
CA GLU A 153 12.97 13.55 -19.96
C GLU A 153 13.45 14.64 -18.98
N ASN A 154 13.30 14.40 -17.68
CA ASN A 154 13.71 15.34 -16.63
C ASN A 154 15.20 15.21 -16.22
N GLN A 155 15.99 14.35 -16.89
CA GLN A 155 17.39 14.07 -16.54
C GLN A 155 17.59 13.62 -15.08
N GLU A 156 16.60 12.93 -14.52
CA GLU A 156 16.59 12.46 -13.16
C GLU A 156 16.80 10.94 -13.09
N ALA A 157 17.94 10.51 -12.57
CA ALA A 157 18.17 9.10 -12.29
C ALA A 157 17.25 8.63 -11.14
N LEU A 158 16.42 7.62 -11.43
CA LEU A 158 15.66 6.84 -10.46
C LEU A 158 15.45 5.44 -11.03
N MET A 159 15.98 4.42 -10.36
CA MET A 159 15.85 3.04 -10.82
C MET A 159 14.45 2.50 -10.49
N ALA A 160 14.02 1.43 -11.16
CA ALA A 160 12.72 0.81 -10.90
C ALA A 160 12.51 0.45 -9.40
N ASN A 161 13.55 -0.02 -8.73
CA ASN A 161 13.53 -0.38 -7.30
C ASN A 161 13.51 0.85 -6.36
N ASP A 162 13.69 2.06 -6.91
CA ASP A 162 13.72 3.31 -6.16
C ASP A 162 12.38 4.03 -6.10
N PHE A 163 11.39 3.61 -6.89
CA PHE A 163 10.05 4.16 -6.82
C PHE A 163 9.40 3.85 -5.48
N SER A 164 9.09 4.91 -4.73
CA SER A 164 8.52 4.79 -3.39
C SER A 164 7.04 4.42 -3.42
N PHE A 165 6.35 4.75 -4.51
CA PHE A 165 4.92 4.54 -4.69
C PHE A 165 4.59 3.40 -5.67
N ALA A 166 5.57 2.68 -6.20
CA ALA A 166 5.33 1.51 -7.04
C ALA A 166 5.08 0.25 -6.18
N ALA A 167 4.05 -0.52 -6.52
CA ALA A 167 3.83 -1.82 -5.90
C ALA A 167 4.83 -2.83 -6.45
N SER A 168 5.38 -3.69 -5.59
CA SER A 168 6.19 -4.83 -6.04
C SER A 168 5.33 -6.03 -6.42
N VAL A 169 4.16 -6.19 -5.80
CA VAL A 169 3.24 -7.28 -6.11
C VAL A 169 1.83 -6.72 -6.29
N ILE A 170 1.13 -7.21 -7.31
CA ILE A 170 -0.31 -6.99 -7.51
C ILE A 170 -1.00 -8.35 -7.41
N ALA A 171 -2.11 -8.42 -6.70
CA ALA A 171 -2.93 -9.61 -6.61
C ALA A 171 -4.32 -9.37 -7.22
N CYS A 172 -4.83 -10.39 -7.89
CA CYS A 172 -6.21 -10.51 -8.34
C CYS A 172 -6.83 -11.69 -7.58
N SER A 173 -7.79 -11.39 -6.71
CA SER A 173 -8.58 -12.40 -6.01
C SER A 173 -9.93 -12.51 -6.68
N LYS A 174 -10.40 -13.74 -6.88
CA LYS A 174 -11.65 -14.03 -7.56
C LYS A 174 -12.50 -14.99 -6.74
N TYR A 175 -13.80 -14.72 -6.69
CA TYR A 175 -14.83 -15.69 -6.34
C TYR A 175 -15.61 -16.05 -7.60
N ASP A 176 -15.70 -17.33 -7.93
CA ASP A 176 -16.28 -17.79 -9.19
C ASP A 176 -17.13 -19.06 -9.03
N ASP A 177 -18.42 -18.88 -8.79
CA ASP A 177 -19.40 -19.97 -8.74
C ASP A 177 -20.36 -19.91 -9.95
N LYS A 178 -21.41 -20.74 -9.95
CA LYS A 178 -22.37 -20.79 -11.05
C LYS A 178 -23.21 -19.50 -11.22
N LYS A 179 -23.29 -18.64 -10.20
CA LYS A 179 -24.20 -17.48 -10.13
C LYS A 179 -23.45 -16.15 -10.08
N THR A 180 -22.22 -16.17 -9.58
CA THR A 180 -21.47 -15.00 -9.15
C THR A 180 -20.02 -15.16 -9.60
N SER A 181 -19.54 -14.19 -10.38
CA SER A 181 -18.13 -14.07 -10.76
C SER A 181 -17.66 -12.67 -10.40
N ILE A 182 -16.91 -12.55 -9.31
CA ILE A 182 -16.41 -11.27 -8.81
C ILE A 182 -14.89 -11.35 -8.70
N SER A 183 -14.22 -10.38 -9.32
CA SER A 183 -12.78 -10.19 -9.24
C SER A 183 -12.48 -8.85 -8.57
N THR A 184 -11.46 -8.85 -7.71
CA THR A 184 -10.95 -7.66 -7.05
C THR A 184 -9.44 -7.64 -7.12
N TYR A 185 -8.89 -6.43 -7.07
CA TYR A 185 -7.46 -6.20 -7.18
C TYR A 185 -6.91 -5.53 -5.93
N GLY A 186 -5.74 -5.99 -5.50
CA GLY A 186 -4.97 -5.44 -4.39
C GLY A 186 -3.51 -5.24 -4.74
N ALA A 187 -2.87 -4.25 -4.12
CA ALA A 187 -1.46 -3.96 -4.30
C ALA A 187 -0.70 -4.22 -3.00
N SER A 188 0.54 -4.70 -3.11
CA SER A 188 1.46 -4.68 -1.99
C SER A 188 1.62 -3.23 -1.52
N LEU A 189 1.75 -3.00 -0.20
CA LEU A 189 1.83 -1.65 0.33
C LEU A 189 3.08 -0.90 -0.20
N SER A 190 2.85 -0.02 -1.16
CA SER A 190 3.86 0.77 -1.87
C SER A 190 4.34 1.94 -1.04
N CYS A 191 5.10 1.63 0.02
CA CYS A 191 5.75 2.59 0.89
C CYS A 191 7.16 2.10 1.23
N LYS A 192 8.16 2.97 1.08
CA LYS A 192 9.52 2.70 1.57
C LYS A 192 9.61 2.97 3.07
N GLY A 193 10.42 2.17 3.76
CA GLY A 193 10.59 2.25 5.21
C GLY A 193 9.70 1.30 6.00
N LYS A 194 10.28 0.67 7.03
CA LYS A 194 9.61 -0.33 7.88
C LYS A 194 8.45 0.28 8.66
N ASP A 195 8.64 1.48 9.21
CA ASP A 195 7.63 2.13 10.05
C ASP A 195 6.45 2.63 9.24
N LEU A 196 6.70 3.25 8.08
CA LEU A 196 5.63 3.71 7.20
C LEU A 196 4.79 2.53 6.68
N ARG A 197 5.43 1.42 6.31
CA ARG A 197 4.72 0.19 5.93
C ARG A 197 3.86 -0.35 7.06
N LYS A 198 4.40 -0.44 8.28
CA LYS A 198 3.64 -0.87 9.46
C LYS A 198 2.49 0.08 9.78
N LEU A 199 2.70 1.39 9.64
CA LEU A 199 1.66 2.41 9.80
C LEU A 199 0.52 2.14 8.82
N MET A 200 0.82 1.94 7.53
CA MET A 200 -0.20 1.63 6.53
C MET A 200 -0.91 0.29 6.78
N ILE A 201 -0.21 -0.74 7.25
CA ILE A 201 -0.85 -2.01 7.68
C ILE A 201 -1.83 -1.74 8.83
N ALA A 202 -1.42 -0.99 9.85
CA ALA A 202 -2.25 -0.70 11.01
C ALA A 202 -3.48 0.13 10.65
N ILE A 203 -3.32 1.19 9.84
CA ILE A 203 -4.43 1.99 9.32
C ILE A 203 -5.42 1.12 8.55
N SER A 204 -4.92 0.29 7.63
CA SER A 204 -5.78 -0.61 6.85
C SER A 204 -6.51 -1.61 7.74
N THR A 205 -5.81 -2.21 8.71
CA THR A 205 -6.38 -3.19 9.63
C THR A 205 -7.51 -2.59 10.50
N LEU A 206 -7.32 -1.36 10.97
CA LEU A 206 -8.27 -0.71 11.88
C LEU A 206 -9.50 -0.13 11.16
N HIS A 207 -9.37 0.28 9.89
CA HIS A 207 -10.36 1.15 9.25
C HIS A 207 -10.80 0.77 7.84
N VAL A 208 -10.04 -0.08 7.13
CA VAL A 208 -10.23 -0.27 5.69
C VAL A 208 -10.52 -1.71 5.35
N TRP A 209 -9.76 -2.64 5.94
CA TRP A 209 -9.88 -4.04 5.63
C TRP A 209 -11.07 -4.69 6.34
N HIS A 210 -11.59 -5.72 5.68
CA HIS A 210 -12.62 -6.59 6.19
C HIS A 210 -12.20 -7.18 7.55
N LYS A 211 -13.12 -7.20 8.54
CA LYS A 211 -12.81 -7.57 9.93
C LYS A 211 -12.08 -8.90 10.07
N ALA A 212 -12.48 -9.93 9.32
CA ALA A 212 -11.81 -11.23 9.33
C ALA A 212 -10.37 -11.17 8.78
N ILE A 213 -10.14 -10.36 7.75
CA ILE A 213 -8.79 -10.14 7.18
C ILE A 213 -7.92 -9.41 8.19
N SER A 214 -8.44 -8.34 8.78
CA SER A 214 -7.77 -7.58 9.83
C SER A 214 -7.36 -8.46 11.01
N TYR A 215 -8.26 -9.35 11.45
CA TYR A 215 -7.97 -10.31 12.51
C TYR A 215 -6.83 -11.26 12.17
N VAL A 216 -6.85 -11.92 11.01
CA VAL A 216 -5.78 -12.88 10.65
C VAL A 216 -4.45 -12.19 10.34
N VAL A 217 -4.46 -10.92 9.92
CA VAL A 217 -3.23 -10.12 9.82
C VAL A 217 -2.59 -9.93 11.20
N CYS A 218 -3.39 -9.67 12.24
CA CYS A 218 -2.92 -9.53 13.62
C CYS A 218 -2.44 -10.85 14.24
N CYS A 219 -3.15 -11.94 13.95
CA CYS A 219 -2.98 -13.23 14.63
C CYS A 219 -2.24 -14.29 13.79
N GLY A 220 -1.90 -14.00 12.54
CA GLY A 220 -1.36 -14.99 11.61
C GLY A 220 -0.02 -15.59 12.02
N ASN A 221 0.74 -14.92 12.90
CA ASN A 221 1.95 -15.46 13.50
C ASN A 221 1.67 -16.53 14.57
N ARG A 222 0.48 -16.53 15.18
CA ARG A 222 0.01 -17.55 16.13
C ARG A 222 -0.55 -18.78 15.44
N GLY A 223 -0.84 -18.71 14.13
CA GLY A 223 -1.41 -19.80 13.33
C GLY A 223 -2.88 -19.59 12.94
N ASP A 224 -3.47 -18.47 13.37
CA ASP A 224 -4.82 -18.07 12.99
C ASP A 224 -4.93 -17.81 11.48
N ARG A 225 -6.05 -18.22 10.89
CA ARG A 225 -6.24 -18.25 9.44
C ARG A 225 -7.70 -18.16 9.04
N ILE A 226 -7.93 -17.78 7.79
CA ILE A 226 -9.21 -17.88 7.09
C ILE A 226 -9.18 -19.16 6.27
N GLU A 227 -10.20 -19.99 6.45
CA GLU A 227 -10.50 -21.10 5.56
C GLU A 227 -11.64 -20.69 4.65
N PHE A 228 -11.30 -20.40 3.40
CA PHE A 228 -12.30 -20.15 2.38
C PHE A 228 -13.00 -21.46 2.02
N TYR A 229 -14.24 -21.36 1.55
CA TYR A 229 -14.92 -22.51 0.95
C TYR A 229 -14.54 -22.60 -0.53
N ASN A 230 -15.31 -23.37 -1.29
CA ASN A 230 -15.05 -23.56 -2.71
C ASN A 230 -15.10 -22.22 -3.47
N HIS A 231 -14.48 -22.20 -4.65
CA HIS A 231 -14.56 -21.11 -5.64
C HIS A 231 -13.70 -19.87 -5.38
N PHE A 232 -12.74 -19.92 -4.46
CA PHE A 232 -11.78 -18.83 -4.26
C PHE A 232 -10.46 -19.07 -5.01
N TYR A 233 -10.06 -18.07 -5.78
CA TYR A 233 -8.84 -18.07 -6.59
C TYR A 233 -8.01 -16.82 -6.30
N CYS A 234 -6.69 -16.94 -6.48
CA CYS A 234 -5.80 -15.79 -6.38
C CYS A 234 -4.62 -15.90 -7.35
N ASN A 235 -4.49 -14.90 -8.21
CA ASN A 235 -3.35 -14.71 -9.10
C ASN A 235 -2.52 -13.53 -8.57
N ALA A 236 -1.24 -13.75 -8.28
CA ALA A 236 -0.34 -12.67 -7.89
C ALA A 236 0.75 -12.48 -8.94
N PHE A 237 1.16 -11.23 -9.15
CA PHE A 237 2.14 -10.85 -10.16
C PHE A 237 3.20 -9.95 -9.54
N ASN A 238 4.47 -10.32 -9.69
CA ASN A 238 5.59 -9.47 -9.35
C ASN A 238 5.83 -8.45 -10.47
N VAL A 239 6.05 -7.21 -10.09
CA VAL A 239 6.36 -6.09 -11.00
C VAL A 239 7.88 -6.08 -11.18
N ALA A 240 8.34 -6.65 -12.29
CA ALA A 240 9.76 -6.70 -12.62
C ALA A 240 10.08 -5.72 -13.75
N TYR A 241 11.28 -5.14 -13.73
CA TYR A 241 11.77 -4.32 -14.83
C TYR A 241 12.77 -5.11 -15.68
N ASN A 242 12.49 -5.22 -16.98
CA ASN A 242 13.42 -5.80 -17.94
C ASN A 242 14.36 -4.70 -18.43
N ILE A 243 15.65 -4.81 -18.07
CA ILE A 243 16.67 -3.84 -18.48
C ILE A 243 16.85 -3.83 -20.00
N ASN A 244 16.90 -5.01 -20.64
CA ASN A 244 17.15 -5.14 -22.08
C ASN A 244 15.99 -4.59 -22.92
N ALA A 245 14.76 -4.89 -22.50
CA ALA A 245 13.56 -4.43 -23.20
C ALA A 245 13.06 -3.06 -22.71
N GLN A 246 13.78 -2.45 -21.75
CA GLN A 246 13.47 -1.18 -21.09
C GLN A 246 11.99 -1.03 -20.66
N LYS A 247 11.37 -2.11 -20.20
CA LYS A 247 9.94 -2.14 -19.89
C LYS A 247 9.64 -2.95 -18.65
N TYR A 248 8.55 -2.58 -17.98
CA TYR A 248 7.99 -3.41 -16.93
C TYR A 248 7.33 -4.67 -17.48
N MET A 249 7.37 -5.74 -16.70
CA MET A 249 6.64 -6.97 -16.93
C MET A 249 5.99 -7.44 -15.64
N TYR A 250 4.88 -8.15 -15.78
CA TYR A 250 4.16 -8.79 -14.69
C TYR A 250 4.43 -10.29 -14.77
N ILE A 251 5.17 -10.80 -13.80
CA ILE A 251 5.55 -12.21 -13.73
C ILE A 251 4.64 -12.87 -12.71
N PRO A 252 3.86 -13.92 -13.07
CA PRO A 252 3.09 -14.68 -12.11
C PRO A 252 3.98 -15.19 -10.96
N VAL A 253 3.55 -15.03 -9.73
CA VAL A 253 4.30 -15.46 -8.54
C VAL A 253 3.41 -16.18 -7.55
N SER A 254 4.01 -17.21 -6.94
CA SER A 254 3.39 -18.01 -5.89
C SER A 254 3.13 -17.14 -4.65
N PRO A 255 2.11 -17.46 -3.84
CA PRO A 255 1.86 -16.75 -2.59
C PRO A 255 3.06 -16.87 -1.66
N CYS A 256 3.37 -15.83 -0.90
CA CYS A 256 4.40 -15.94 0.12
C CYS A 256 3.94 -16.85 1.27
N LYS A 257 4.89 -17.38 2.05
CA LYS A 257 4.61 -18.25 3.21
C LYS A 257 3.61 -17.66 4.21
N LEU A 258 3.56 -16.33 4.37
CA LEU A 258 2.60 -15.68 5.27
C LEU A 258 1.18 -15.68 4.70
N CYS A 259 1.01 -15.33 3.41
CA CYS A 259 -0.27 -15.40 2.72
C CYS A 259 -0.81 -16.83 2.69
N HIS A 260 0.03 -17.80 2.34
CA HIS A 260 -0.35 -19.22 2.30
C HIS A 260 -0.74 -19.78 3.68
N LYS A 261 -0.21 -19.21 4.76
CA LYS A 261 -0.63 -19.55 6.13
C LYS A 261 -1.98 -18.95 6.48
N MET A 262 -2.20 -17.67 6.17
CA MET A 262 -3.43 -16.96 6.49
C MET A 262 -4.63 -17.39 5.64
N TYR A 263 -4.42 -17.75 4.37
CA TYR A 263 -5.50 -17.98 3.42
C TYR A 263 -5.48 -19.43 2.96
N LYS A 264 -6.39 -20.24 3.51
CA LYS A 264 -6.54 -21.67 3.20
C LYS A 264 -7.68 -21.91 2.22
N ASN A 265 -7.58 -23.04 1.52
CA ASN A 265 -8.54 -23.49 0.50
C ASN A 265 -8.71 -22.48 -0.65
N VAL A 266 -7.68 -21.68 -0.91
CA VAL A 266 -7.58 -20.81 -2.09
C VAL A 266 -6.82 -21.56 -3.17
N THR A 267 -7.33 -21.51 -4.40
CA THR A 267 -6.58 -21.93 -5.58
C THR A 267 -5.63 -20.80 -6.00
N PHE A 268 -4.38 -20.91 -5.61
CA PHE A 268 -3.33 -19.96 -6.02
C PHE A 268 -2.76 -20.33 -7.38
N CYS A 269 -2.58 -19.33 -8.25
CA CYS A 269 -1.94 -19.50 -9.55
C CYS A 269 -0.79 -18.49 -9.71
N PRO A 270 0.48 -18.96 -9.77
CA PRO A 270 0.92 -20.34 -9.58
C PRO A 270 0.74 -20.83 -8.12
N GLY A 271 0.76 -22.15 -7.94
CA GLY A 271 0.64 -22.80 -6.64
C GLY A 271 1.81 -22.48 -5.70
N PHE A 272 1.68 -22.82 -4.41
CA PHE A 272 2.69 -22.48 -3.40
C PHE A 272 4.04 -23.19 -3.62
N ASP A 273 5.13 -22.43 -3.55
CA ASP A 273 6.52 -22.89 -3.81
C ASP A 273 7.46 -22.68 -2.62
N ASN A 274 6.92 -22.50 -1.40
CA ASN A 274 7.68 -22.30 -0.16
C ASN A 274 8.57 -21.04 -0.12
N LYS A 275 8.16 -19.97 -0.82
CA LYS A 275 8.84 -18.66 -0.74
C LYS A 275 8.73 -18.01 0.64
N ASN A 276 9.88 -17.80 1.29
CA ASN A 276 9.97 -17.05 2.54
C ASN A 276 9.65 -15.56 2.34
N ALA A 277 9.08 -14.94 3.38
CA ALA A 277 8.80 -13.50 3.40
C ALA A 277 9.67 -12.83 4.47
N SER A 278 10.30 -11.69 4.10
CA SER A 278 11.08 -10.84 5.02
C SER A 278 10.25 -9.68 5.59
N TRP A 279 8.97 -9.59 5.25
CA TRP A 279 8.04 -8.53 5.63
C TRP A 279 6.95 -9.04 6.58
N ALA A 280 6.20 -8.12 7.17
CA ALA A 280 5.10 -8.44 8.09
C ALA A 280 3.83 -8.94 7.36
N TYR A 281 2.98 -9.66 8.09
CA TYR A 281 1.62 -9.99 7.65
C TYR A 281 0.87 -8.72 7.20
N GLY A 282 0.01 -8.87 6.18
CA GLY A 282 -0.76 -7.76 5.60
C GLY A 282 -0.04 -6.95 4.52
N ASN A 283 1.28 -7.07 4.35
CA ASN A 283 1.99 -6.27 3.33
C ASN A 283 1.66 -6.67 1.87
N CYS A 284 1.33 -7.93 1.63
CA CYS A 284 1.11 -8.45 0.28
C CYS A 284 -0.23 -8.01 -0.32
N GLY A 285 -0.27 -7.87 -1.64
CA GLY A 285 -1.48 -7.45 -2.38
C GLY A 285 -2.67 -8.39 -2.19
N GLU A 286 -2.44 -9.68 -1.90
CA GLU A 286 -3.48 -10.66 -1.60
C GLU A 286 -4.38 -10.19 -0.44
N THR A 287 -3.81 -9.50 0.56
CA THR A 287 -4.58 -9.03 1.73
C THR A 287 -5.59 -7.97 1.35
N GLU A 288 -5.15 -6.95 0.62
CA GLU A 288 -6.05 -5.91 0.13
C GLU A 288 -7.07 -6.50 -0.86
N SER A 289 -6.62 -7.39 -1.73
CA SER A 289 -7.45 -8.02 -2.74
C SER A 289 -8.57 -8.86 -2.11
N PHE A 290 -8.25 -9.79 -1.21
CA PHE A 290 -9.26 -10.60 -0.50
C PHE A 290 -10.16 -9.75 0.38
N SER A 291 -9.63 -8.72 1.04
CA SER A 291 -10.46 -7.80 1.81
C SER A 291 -11.54 -7.15 0.95
N LYS A 292 -11.19 -6.64 -0.23
CA LYS A 292 -12.16 -6.04 -1.17
C LYS A 292 -13.15 -7.09 -1.67
N LEU A 293 -12.67 -8.31 -1.94
CA LEU A 293 -13.52 -9.41 -2.40
C LEU A 293 -14.61 -9.74 -1.38
N LEU A 294 -14.22 -9.91 -0.11
CA LEU A 294 -15.14 -10.22 0.98
C LEU A 294 -16.17 -9.11 1.19
N LEU A 295 -15.75 -7.84 1.20
CA LEU A 295 -16.69 -6.70 1.32
C LEU A 295 -17.73 -6.71 0.18
N ARG A 296 -17.32 -6.96 -1.07
CA ARG A 296 -18.26 -7.06 -2.20
C ARG A 296 -19.19 -8.26 -2.11
N LEU A 297 -18.71 -9.39 -1.57
CA LEU A 297 -19.51 -10.60 -1.42
C LEU A 297 -20.56 -10.47 -0.31
N GLU A 298 -20.23 -9.77 0.78
CA GLU A 298 -21.18 -9.44 1.84
C GLU A 298 -22.29 -8.50 1.33
N ASP A 299 -21.94 -7.46 0.57
CA ASP A 299 -22.90 -6.55 -0.07
C ASP A 299 -23.88 -7.28 -1.00
N SER A 300 -23.43 -8.38 -1.62
CA SER A 300 -24.24 -9.22 -2.51
C SER A 300 -25.10 -10.28 -1.79
N LYS A 301 -25.15 -10.25 -0.45
CA LYS A 301 -25.95 -11.15 0.42
C LYS A 301 -25.63 -12.65 0.25
N ASN A 302 -24.38 -12.98 -0.08
CA ASN A 302 -23.96 -14.38 -0.18
C ASN A 302 -23.70 -14.99 1.22
N TYR A 303 -24.23 -16.20 1.43
CA TYR A 303 -24.12 -16.97 2.68
C TYR A 303 -22.68 -17.43 2.96
N HIS A 304 -22.34 -17.62 4.24
CA HIS A 304 -21.11 -18.24 4.78
C HIS A 304 -20.11 -18.72 3.72
N LEU A 305 -19.18 -17.86 3.30
CA LEU A 305 -18.19 -18.17 2.26
C LEU A 305 -16.82 -18.58 2.82
N PHE A 306 -16.62 -18.40 4.12
CA PHE A 306 -15.40 -18.73 4.82
C PHE A 306 -15.68 -18.95 6.31
N THR A 307 -14.70 -19.50 6.99
CA THR A 307 -14.60 -19.56 8.45
C THR A 307 -13.24 -19.03 8.90
N VAL A 308 -13.18 -18.40 10.07
CA VAL A 308 -11.90 -18.06 10.71
C VAL A 308 -11.57 -19.14 11.74
N ILE A 309 -10.38 -19.72 11.63
CA ILE A 309 -9.87 -20.74 12.55
C ILE A 309 -8.72 -20.14 13.35
N ASN A 310 -8.79 -20.24 14.68
CA ASN A 310 -7.70 -19.80 15.54
C ASN A 310 -6.60 -20.85 15.68
N SER A 311 -5.49 -20.47 16.32
CA SER A 311 -4.36 -21.36 16.64
C SER A 311 -4.71 -22.64 17.45
N LYS A 312 -5.91 -22.73 18.03
CA LYS A 312 -6.42 -23.91 18.75
C LYS A 312 -7.39 -24.74 17.91
N GLU A 313 -7.44 -24.52 16.60
CA GLU A 313 -8.35 -25.19 15.66
C GLU A 313 -9.84 -24.95 15.94
N LYS A 314 -10.17 -23.87 16.67
CA LYS A 314 -11.56 -23.47 16.93
C LYS A 314 -12.04 -22.49 15.85
N SER A 315 -13.23 -22.77 15.30
CA SER A 315 -13.98 -21.83 14.46
C SER A 315 -14.48 -20.63 15.28
N LEU A 316 -14.24 -19.44 14.75
CA LEU A 316 -14.67 -18.17 15.31
C LEU A 316 -15.80 -17.59 14.47
N ASN A 317 -16.87 -17.15 15.13
CA ASN A 317 -17.91 -16.36 14.48
C ASN A 317 -17.51 -14.86 14.41
N GLY A 318 -18.34 -14.04 13.77
CA GLY A 318 -18.07 -12.60 13.63
C GLY A 318 -17.91 -11.84 14.95
N LEU A 319 -18.68 -12.21 15.99
CA LEU A 319 -18.60 -11.61 17.32
C LEU A 319 -17.30 -12.02 18.02
N ASP A 320 -16.93 -13.31 17.97
CA ASP A 320 -15.67 -13.80 18.54
C ASP A 320 -14.46 -13.07 17.94
N ILE A 321 -14.48 -12.86 16.61
CA ILE A 321 -13.44 -12.12 15.88
C ILE A 321 -13.36 -10.67 16.38
N GLU A 322 -14.51 -9.99 16.46
CA GLU A 322 -14.58 -8.58 16.85
C GLU A 322 -14.19 -8.37 18.31
N ASP A 323 -14.67 -9.21 19.21
CA ASP A 323 -14.36 -9.15 20.63
C ASP A 323 -12.87 -9.40 20.88
N THR A 324 -12.31 -10.44 20.25
CA THR A 324 -10.88 -10.74 20.38
C THR A 324 -10.02 -9.62 19.79
N PHE A 325 -10.38 -9.11 18.62
CA PHE A 325 -9.68 -7.99 18.01
C PHE A 325 -9.69 -6.74 18.89
N ASN A 326 -10.87 -6.36 19.40
CA ASN A 326 -11.04 -5.19 20.27
C ASN A 326 -10.27 -5.33 21.59
N LYS A 327 -10.29 -6.54 22.19
CA LYS A 327 -9.64 -6.81 23.46
C LYS A 327 -8.12 -6.89 23.35
N GLU A 328 -7.59 -7.56 22.32
CA GLU A 328 -6.17 -7.90 22.27
C GLU A 328 -5.35 -7.05 21.30
N HIS A 329 -5.96 -6.53 20.22
CA HIS A 329 -5.20 -5.99 19.08
C HIS A 329 -5.48 -4.52 18.78
N LYS A 330 -6.72 -4.06 18.97
CA LYS A 330 -7.13 -2.69 18.66
C LYS A 330 -6.29 -1.68 19.41
N LYS A 331 -6.19 -1.79 20.74
CA LYS A 331 -5.43 -0.84 21.56
C LYS A 331 -3.93 -0.81 21.18
N PRO A 332 -3.19 -1.94 21.13
CA PRO A 332 -1.78 -1.89 20.71
C PRO A 332 -1.56 -1.29 19.32
N MET A 333 -2.45 -1.55 18.35
CA MET A 333 -2.36 -0.95 17.03
C MET A 333 -2.66 0.55 17.05
N THR A 334 -3.69 0.97 17.79
CA THR A 334 -4.02 2.38 18.01
C THR A 334 -2.87 3.13 18.66
N ASP A 335 -2.27 2.55 19.70
CA ASP A 335 -1.10 3.12 20.38
C ASP A 335 0.10 3.23 19.41
N TYR A 336 0.32 2.22 18.57
CA TYR A 336 1.38 2.26 17.55
C TYR A 336 1.16 3.41 16.55
N VAL A 337 -0.04 3.52 15.97
CA VAL A 337 -0.39 4.59 15.02
C VAL A 337 -0.23 5.96 15.70
N ASN A 338 -0.83 6.14 16.88
CA ASN A 338 -0.76 7.40 17.64
C ASN A 338 0.68 7.80 17.95
N ASN A 339 1.54 6.85 18.32
CA ASN A 339 2.95 7.10 18.59
C ASN A 339 3.70 7.57 17.34
N ILE A 340 3.51 6.91 16.19
CA ILE A 340 4.14 7.33 14.93
C ILE A 340 3.62 8.71 14.53
N LEU A 341 2.31 8.93 14.51
CA LEU A 341 1.72 10.21 14.10
C LEU A 341 2.19 11.36 15.01
N LYS A 342 2.28 11.14 16.33
CA LYS A 342 2.81 12.12 17.29
C LYS A 342 4.29 12.43 17.04
N GLN A 343 5.11 11.41 16.77
CA GLN A 343 6.52 11.60 16.40
C GLN A 343 6.68 12.42 15.10
N ARG A 344 5.72 12.31 14.19
CA ARG A 344 5.66 13.05 12.92
C ARG A 344 4.96 14.41 13.01
N LYS A 345 4.55 14.84 14.21
CA LYS A 345 3.82 16.10 14.45
C LYS A 345 2.52 16.22 13.65
N PHE A 346 1.92 15.10 13.29
CA PHE A 346 0.61 15.05 12.67
C PHE A 346 -0.47 15.58 13.62
N ASN A 347 -1.47 16.30 13.10
CA ASN A 347 -2.51 16.91 13.92
C ASN A 347 -3.76 16.02 13.95
N PHE A 348 -4.00 15.30 15.04
CA PHE A 348 -5.09 14.33 15.13
C PHE A 348 -5.67 14.24 16.54
N ASP A 349 -6.92 13.78 16.64
CA ASP A 349 -7.48 13.27 17.90
C ASP A 349 -7.10 11.79 18.05
N PRO A 350 -6.33 11.39 19.08
CA PRO A 350 -5.98 9.99 19.34
C PRO A 350 -7.17 9.05 19.54
N LYS A 351 -8.38 9.58 19.77
CA LYS A 351 -9.62 8.82 20.00
C LYS A 351 -10.54 8.78 18.79
N ASP A 352 -10.38 9.70 17.84
CA ASP A 352 -11.27 9.86 16.69
C ASP A 352 -10.47 10.25 15.44
N TRP A 353 -9.89 9.25 14.79
CA TRP A 353 -9.17 9.51 13.54
C TRP A 353 -10.13 9.75 12.39
N GLN A 354 -9.86 10.80 11.64
CA GLN A 354 -10.61 11.11 10.43
C GLN A 354 -9.95 10.45 9.23
N LEU A 355 -10.73 9.72 8.43
CA LEU A 355 -10.28 9.18 7.15
C LEU A 355 -10.57 10.18 6.05
N PHE A 356 -9.62 10.38 5.14
CA PHE A 356 -9.84 11.27 4.00
C PHE A 356 -10.86 10.67 3.04
N SER A 357 -11.93 11.42 2.80
CA SER A 357 -12.97 11.14 1.82
C SER A 357 -13.18 12.40 0.98
N PRO A 358 -12.93 12.37 -0.34
CA PRO A 358 -13.34 13.49 -1.18
C PRO A 358 -14.88 13.56 -1.17
N VAL A 359 -15.41 14.77 -1.02
CA VAL A 359 -16.85 15.06 -1.13
C VAL A 359 -17.29 14.87 -2.59
#